data_AF-A0A1X0QHY0-F1
#
_entry.id   AF-A0A1X0QHY0-F1
#
_cell.length_a   1.000
_cell.length_b   1.000
_cell.length_c   1.000
_cell.angle_alpha   90.00
_cell.angle_beta   90.00
_cell.angle_gamma   90.00
#
_symmetry.space_group_name_H-M   'P 1'
#
loop_
_entity.id
_entity.type
_entity.pdbx_description
1 polymer ?
#
loop_
_entity_poly.entity_id
_entity_poly.type
_entity_poly.pdbx_seq_one_letter_code
_entity_poly.pdbx_strand_id
1 'polypeptide(L)'
;MIQFINNKKSEFEFLNFKVFFDDTTENDLFTEPSASSFSDELLFDCFTFLKNQITPIKFLENGFKRHMVKFFETQQEKENISYPDCVQDYVRLKYSTTAANMAVYEGRYLWAEIYVLFRLGMYNEIKELFAKFNTFFNKINGEFATYFLQYLNSGVNTVGKVNCNERDDKFKIVMVGFLEGNVVNEPYVISSVEDYLFMLLNNTKKIDTSVFMNPRIEFLASLMAGSYQKAFKLVLRSEFNIVAKFHLLNVLSYSIDLVDSEIPDRELADKTFRENCRVFCMFVFKIIDKLTLYHYKLNLVEMLQDNNDYANYIPEFIIKHNLIEMVKEDVIKNKIKERIISELIGTDKKKLLKILQYLDDSVIEGIFEDLLEQAILTDHKLPQNINLSKAEGKKAEDLRDLYIFNFEPSISNLKSTILVDPIIDLRPYKFIIEHVFRKALHVCKESKDKEISRILFEINGKIDLNEECSSLLINDFLMFI
;
A
#
# COMPACT_ATOMS: atom_id res chain seq x y z
N MET A 1 13.56 15.70 -13.75
CA MET A 1 12.30 16.08 -14.44
C MET A 1 11.42 14.86 -14.77
N ILE A 2 11.93 13.82 -15.44
CA ILE A 2 11.17 12.57 -15.72
C ILE A 2 10.74 11.83 -14.44
N GLN A 3 11.61 11.78 -13.42
CA GLN A 3 11.29 11.16 -12.12
C GLN A 3 10.19 11.92 -11.36
N PHE A 4 10.20 13.26 -11.44
CA PHE A 4 9.15 14.12 -10.88
C PHE A 4 7.80 13.95 -11.60
N ILE A 5 7.82 13.78 -12.93
CA ILE A 5 6.61 13.53 -13.74
C ILE A 5 6.03 12.14 -13.45
N ASN A 6 6.87 11.11 -13.29
CA ASN A 6 6.40 9.76 -12.93
C ASN A 6 5.81 9.70 -11.52
N ASN A 7 6.46 10.33 -10.53
CA ASN A 7 5.92 10.42 -9.16
C ASN A 7 4.57 11.15 -9.14
N LYS A 8 4.39 12.20 -9.96
CA LYS A 8 3.08 12.85 -10.10
C LYS A 8 2.05 11.94 -10.76
N LYS A 9 2.43 11.13 -11.76
CA LYS A 9 1.49 10.27 -12.49
C LYS A 9 0.90 9.17 -11.58
N SER A 10 1.71 8.55 -10.72
CA SER A 10 1.22 7.60 -9.73
C SER A 10 0.36 8.27 -8.66
N GLU A 11 0.73 9.46 -8.18
CA GLU A 11 -0.13 10.28 -7.32
C GLU A 11 -1.48 10.64 -7.98
N PHE A 12 -1.49 10.96 -9.28
CA PHE A 12 -2.71 11.27 -10.04
C PHE A 12 -3.62 10.06 -10.27
N GLU A 13 -3.08 8.88 -10.56
CA GLU A 13 -3.88 7.64 -10.60
C GLU A 13 -4.48 7.31 -9.23
N PHE A 14 -3.83 7.76 -8.15
CA PHE A 14 -4.27 7.56 -6.76
C PHE A 14 -5.27 8.56 -6.23
N LEU A 15 -5.25 9.81 -6.71
CA LEU A 15 -6.08 10.89 -6.19
C LEU A 15 -7.59 10.58 -6.25
N ASN A 16 -8.01 9.66 -7.13
CA ASN A 16 -9.42 9.28 -7.32
C ASN A 16 -9.89 8.05 -6.53
N PHE A 17 -9.05 7.45 -5.68
CA PHE A 17 -9.46 6.29 -4.89
C PHE A 17 -10.43 6.69 -3.76
N LYS A 18 -11.59 6.02 -3.69
CA LYS A 18 -12.55 6.18 -2.61
C LYS A 18 -12.32 5.13 -1.52
N VAL A 19 -12.14 5.60 -0.30
CA VAL A 19 -12.05 4.77 0.90
C VAL A 19 -13.41 4.77 1.57
N PHE A 20 -14.07 3.62 1.59
CA PHE A 20 -15.35 3.40 2.27
C PHE A 20 -15.12 2.44 3.44
N PHE A 21 -15.60 2.83 4.61
CA PHE A 21 -15.56 2.02 5.82
C PHE A 21 -16.98 1.51 6.08
N ASP A 22 -17.08 0.25 6.43
CA ASP A 22 -18.23 -0.32 7.13
C ASP A 22 -17.97 -0.35 8.65
N ASP A 23 -18.96 -0.80 9.42
CA ASP A 23 -18.91 -0.78 10.88
C ASP A 23 -17.82 -1.70 11.47
N THR A 24 -17.32 -2.69 10.71
CA THR A 24 -16.32 -3.66 11.18
C THR A 24 -14.92 -3.41 10.64
N THR A 25 -14.78 -2.59 9.60
CA THR A 25 -13.53 -2.27 8.90
C THR A 25 -12.38 -1.96 9.84
N GLU A 26 -12.59 -1.07 10.83
CA GLU A 26 -11.51 -0.65 11.73
C GLU A 26 -10.96 -1.83 12.55
N ASN A 27 -11.82 -2.74 13.01
CA ASN A 27 -11.40 -3.92 13.74
C ASN A 27 -10.75 -4.96 12.80
N ASP A 28 -11.39 -5.20 11.66
CA ASP A 28 -10.98 -6.24 10.72
C ASP A 28 -9.57 -6.00 10.14
N LEU A 29 -9.16 -4.74 9.98
CA LEU A 29 -7.80 -4.35 9.55
C LEU A 29 -6.68 -4.85 10.48
N PHE A 30 -6.98 -5.08 11.78
CA PHE A 30 -6.00 -5.49 12.79
C PHE A 30 -6.17 -6.94 13.25
N THR A 31 -7.11 -7.68 12.67
CA THR A 31 -7.31 -9.11 12.95
C THR A 31 -6.63 -9.98 11.89
N GLU A 32 -6.43 -11.26 12.19
CA GLU A 32 -5.95 -12.18 11.16
C GLU A 32 -6.95 -12.27 10.00
N PRO A 33 -6.49 -12.11 8.74
CA PRO A 33 -7.33 -12.25 7.56
C PRO A 33 -8.13 -13.55 7.52
N SER A 34 -9.41 -13.44 7.19
CA SER A 34 -10.34 -14.56 7.01
C SER A 34 -11.24 -14.32 5.80
N ALA A 35 -11.91 -15.37 5.31
CA ALA A 35 -12.89 -15.23 4.24
C ALA A 35 -14.02 -14.23 4.60
N SER A 36 -14.40 -14.18 5.89
CA SER A 36 -15.38 -13.22 6.40
C SER A 36 -14.88 -11.79 6.37
N SER A 37 -13.64 -11.52 6.84
CA SER A 37 -13.11 -10.15 6.84
C SER A 37 -12.84 -9.61 5.43
N PHE A 38 -12.64 -10.50 4.45
CA PHE A 38 -12.54 -10.11 3.05
C PHE A 38 -13.89 -9.84 2.38
N SER A 39 -15.00 -10.30 2.99
CA SER A 39 -16.35 -10.31 2.41
C SER A 39 -16.46 -11.03 1.04
N ASP A 40 -15.40 -11.75 0.64
CA ASP A 40 -15.25 -12.38 -0.67
C ASP A 40 -14.25 -13.53 -0.57
N GLU A 41 -14.75 -14.76 -0.69
CA GLU A 41 -13.97 -15.98 -0.54
C GLU A 41 -12.88 -16.11 -1.62
N LEU A 42 -13.15 -15.66 -2.85
CA LEU A 42 -12.17 -15.73 -3.95
C LEU A 42 -11.00 -14.79 -3.68
N LEU A 43 -11.27 -13.57 -3.21
CA LEU A 43 -10.20 -12.62 -2.87
C LEU A 43 -9.35 -13.12 -1.70
N PHE A 44 -9.98 -13.77 -0.71
CA PHE A 44 -9.26 -14.40 0.39
C PHE A 44 -8.39 -15.57 -0.11
N ASP A 45 -8.91 -16.42 -0.99
CA ASP A 45 -8.15 -17.48 -1.63
C ASP A 45 -6.94 -16.91 -2.39
N CYS A 46 -7.11 -15.85 -3.17
CA CYS A 46 -6.01 -15.15 -3.85
C CYS A 46 -4.97 -14.57 -2.87
N PHE A 47 -5.40 -14.06 -1.72
CA PHE A 47 -4.48 -13.61 -0.67
C PHE A 47 -3.67 -14.79 -0.10
N THR A 48 -4.32 -15.92 0.21
CA THR A 48 -3.60 -17.10 0.71
C THR A 48 -2.64 -17.69 -0.32
N PHE A 49 -3.01 -17.66 -1.61
CA PHE A 49 -2.14 -18.03 -2.73
C PHE A 49 -0.85 -17.22 -2.74
N LEU A 50 -0.96 -15.88 -2.68
CA LEU A 50 0.17 -14.98 -2.69
C LEU A 50 1.02 -15.13 -1.43
N LYS A 51 0.40 -15.13 -0.25
CA LYS A 51 1.07 -15.22 1.06
C LYS A 51 1.89 -16.50 1.20
N ASN A 52 1.34 -17.62 0.74
CA ASN A 52 1.96 -18.94 0.86
C ASN A 52 2.79 -19.33 -0.37
N GLN A 53 2.91 -18.44 -1.37
CA GLN A 53 3.67 -18.67 -2.61
C GLN A 53 3.29 -19.99 -3.30
N ILE A 54 1.98 -20.30 -3.33
CA ILE A 54 1.46 -21.53 -3.95
C ILE A 54 1.63 -21.41 -5.47
N THR A 55 1.89 -22.52 -6.18
CA THR A 55 1.97 -22.47 -7.65
C THR A 55 0.57 -22.29 -8.27
N PRO A 56 0.44 -21.63 -9.43
CA PRO A 56 -0.86 -21.41 -10.09
C PRO A 56 -1.68 -22.70 -10.28
N ILE A 57 -1.04 -23.78 -10.75
CA ILE A 57 -1.70 -25.08 -10.92
C ILE A 57 -2.20 -25.61 -9.57
N LYS A 58 -1.36 -25.55 -8.52
CA LYS A 58 -1.74 -26.05 -7.20
C LYS A 58 -2.88 -25.26 -6.57
N PHE A 59 -2.91 -23.95 -6.80
CA PHE A 59 -4.01 -23.10 -6.38
C PHE A 59 -5.35 -23.55 -6.99
N LEU A 60 -5.36 -23.76 -8.31
CA LEU A 60 -6.57 -24.21 -9.02
C LEU A 60 -6.98 -25.62 -8.60
N GLU A 61 -6.05 -26.54 -8.35
CA GLU A 61 -6.32 -27.87 -7.79
C GLU A 61 -7.01 -27.77 -6.42
N ASN A 62 -6.49 -26.92 -5.52
CA ASN A 62 -7.07 -26.72 -4.20
C ASN A 62 -8.47 -26.08 -4.25
N GLY A 63 -8.67 -25.13 -5.17
CA GLY A 63 -10.00 -24.56 -5.43
C GLY A 63 -11.00 -25.61 -5.88
N PHE A 64 -10.58 -26.53 -6.76
CA PHE A 64 -11.44 -27.62 -7.23
C PHE A 64 -11.75 -28.64 -6.11
N LYS A 65 -10.77 -28.93 -5.23
CA LYS A 65 -11.01 -29.76 -4.02
C LYS A 65 -12.09 -29.16 -3.14
N ARG A 66 -11.99 -27.85 -2.82
CA ARG A 66 -13.02 -27.14 -2.04
C ARG A 66 -14.38 -27.18 -2.72
N HIS A 67 -14.42 -26.99 -4.04
CA HIS A 67 -15.67 -27.10 -4.81
C HIS A 67 -16.29 -28.49 -4.70
N MET A 68 -15.50 -29.57 -4.80
CA MET A 68 -16.00 -30.93 -4.62
C MET A 68 -16.57 -31.17 -3.22
N VAL A 69 -15.90 -30.68 -2.17
CA VAL A 69 -16.40 -30.78 -0.80
C VAL A 69 -17.76 -30.10 -0.65
N LYS A 70 -17.86 -28.83 -1.07
CA LYS A 70 -19.12 -28.08 -1.04
C LYS A 70 -20.22 -28.75 -1.87
N PHE A 71 -19.88 -29.33 -3.02
CA PHE A 71 -20.84 -30.05 -3.85
C PHE A 71 -21.49 -31.20 -3.07
N PHE A 72 -20.71 -32.04 -2.41
CA PHE A 72 -21.27 -33.16 -1.62
C PHE A 72 -22.03 -32.71 -0.37
N GLU A 73 -21.57 -31.66 0.31
CA GLU A 73 -22.29 -31.05 1.43
C GLU A 73 -23.69 -30.58 0.99
N THR A 74 -23.78 -29.94 -0.18
CA THR A 74 -25.08 -29.49 -0.73
C THR A 74 -25.99 -30.64 -1.16
N GLN A 75 -25.45 -31.80 -1.50
CA GLN A 75 -26.23 -32.99 -1.85
C GLN A 75 -26.63 -33.85 -0.63
N GLN A 76 -26.22 -33.48 0.59
CA GLN A 76 -26.46 -34.21 1.84
C GLN A 76 -25.95 -35.67 1.85
N GLU A 77 -24.94 -36.00 1.04
CA GLU A 77 -24.57 -37.41 0.84
C GLU A 77 -23.51 -37.93 1.82
N LYS A 78 -22.52 -37.13 2.26
CA LYS A 78 -21.42 -37.63 3.12
C LYS A 78 -20.78 -36.53 3.99
N GLU A 79 -20.61 -36.82 5.29
CA GLU A 79 -19.64 -36.14 6.18
C GLU A 79 -18.33 -36.95 6.15
N ASN A 80 -17.21 -36.35 5.73
CA ASN A 80 -15.87 -36.95 5.49
C ASN A 80 -15.68 -37.63 4.12
N ILE A 81 -15.11 -36.87 3.18
CA ILE A 81 -14.86 -37.29 1.79
C ILE A 81 -13.42 -37.83 1.66
N SER A 82 -13.29 -39.11 1.30
CA SER A 82 -12.05 -39.68 0.75
C SER A 82 -12.03 -39.41 -0.76
N TYR A 83 -11.11 -38.57 -1.24
CA TYR A 83 -11.10 -38.08 -2.63
C TYR A 83 -11.06 -39.20 -3.70
N PRO A 84 -10.26 -40.28 -3.60
CA PRO A 84 -10.26 -41.36 -4.59
C PRO A 84 -11.59 -42.11 -4.68
N ASP A 85 -12.26 -42.30 -3.53
CA ASP A 85 -13.51 -43.06 -3.44
C ASP A 85 -14.71 -42.25 -3.91
N CYS A 86 -14.64 -40.92 -3.82
CA CYS A 86 -15.75 -40.04 -4.15
C CYS A 86 -15.69 -39.50 -5.59
N VAL A 87 -14.60 -39.69 -6.34
CA VAL A 87 -14.52 -39.26 -7.76
C VAL A 87 -15.60 -39.92 -8.61
N GLN A 88 -15.84 -41.22 -8.43
CA GLN A 88 -16.85 -41.95 -9.19
C GLN A 88 -18.26 -41.41 -8.92
N ASP A 89 -18.59 -41.20 -7.64
CA ASP A 89 -19.87 -40.63 -7.21
C ASP A 89 -20.03 -39.20 -7.74
N TYR A 90 -18.97 -38.39 -7.61
CA TYR A 90 -18.96 -37.01 -8.10
C TYR A 90 -19.22 -36.93 -9.60
N VAL A 91 -18.53 -37.75 -10.39
CA VAL A 91 -18.70 -37.78 -11.86
C VAL A 91 -20.14 -38.14 -12.23
N ARG A 92 -20.73 -39.13 -11.54
CA ARG A 92 -22.12 -39.57 -11.76
C ARG A 92 -23.14 -38.49 -11.44
N LEU A 93 -22.90 -37.71 -10.39
CA LEU A 93 -23.85 -36.72 -9.89
C LEU A 93 -23.71 -35.37 -10.61
N LYS A 94 -22.48 -34.95 -10.93
CA LYS A 94 -22.22 -33.63 -11.50
C LYS A 94 -22.51 -33.55 -13.00
N TYR A 95 -22.10 -34.55 -13.77
CA TYR A 95 -22.06 -34.42 -15.23
C TYR A 95 -23.23 -35.12 -15.92
N SER A 96 -23.79 -34.47 -16.93
CA SER A 96 -24.85 -35.06 -17.76
C SER A 96 -24.26 -36.09 -18.72
N THR A 97 -24.63 -37.35 -18.50
CA THR A 97 -24.20 -38.49 -19.33
C THR A 97 -24.59 -38.33 -20.79
N THR A 98 -25.76 -37.77 -21.07
CA THR A 98 -26.27 -37.54 -22.43
C THR A 98 -25.63 -36.33 -23.10
N ALA A 99 -25.50 -35.20 -22.39
CA ALA A 99 -24.98 -33.97 -22.98
C ALA A 99 -23.46 -34.06 -23.26
N ALA A 100 -22.71 -34.70 -22.36
CA ALA A 100 -21.29 -34.95 -22.53
C ALA A 100 -20.97 -36.25 -23.29
N ASN A 101 -21.99 -36.96 -23.80
CA ASN A 101 -21.86 -38.24 -24.50
C ASN A 101 -20.90 -39.22 -23.80
N MET A 102 -21.06 -39.39 -22.49
CA MET A 102 -20.07 -40.07 -21.65
C MET A 102 -20.03 -41.58 -21.96
N ALA A 103 -18.86 -42.08 -22.32
CA ALA A 103 -18.64 -43.49 -22.60
C ALA A 103 -18.67 -44.31 -21.30
N VAL A 104 -19.45 -45.39 -21.32
CA VAL A 104 -19.54 -46.35 -20.21
C VAL A 104 -18.66 -47.55 -20.50
N TYR A 105 -17.79 -47.89 -19.56
CA TYR A 105 -17.01 -49.12 -19.58
C TYR A 105 -17.11 -49.80 -18.21
N GLU A 106 -17.58 -51.04 -18.17
CA GLU A 106 -17.80 -51.81 -16.92
C GLU A 106 -18.59 -51.01 -15.86
N GLY A 107 -19.61 -50.24 -16.28
CA GLY A 107 -20.47 -49.45 -15.39
C GLY A 107 -19.84 -48.15 -14.86
N ARG A 108 -18.70 -47.73 -15.42
CA ARG A 108 -17.94 -46.54 -15.02
C ARG A 108 -17.71 -45.56 -16.16
N TYR A 109 -17.45 -44.31 -15.81
CA TYR A 109 -17.23 -43.20 -16.74
C TYR A 109 -15.75 -42.79 -16.76
N LEU A 110 -14.92 -43.71 -17.27
CA LEU A 110 -13.47 -43.66 -17.07
C LEU A 110 -12.79 -42.38 -17.59
N TRP A 111 -13.29 -41.78 -18.69
CA TRP A 111 -12.75 -40.52 -19.20
C TRP A 111 -12.99 -39.34 -18.26
N ALA A 112 -14.20 -39.23 -17.73
CA ALA A 112 -14.55 -38.19 -16.77
C ALA A 112 -13.85 -38.37 -15.42
N GLU A 113 -13.67 -39.61 -14.97
CA GLU A 113 -12.89 -39.91 -13.77
C GLU A 113 -11.42 -39.51 -13.90
N ILE A 114 -10.79 -39.79 -15.05
CA ILE A 114 -9.42 -39.34 -15.34
C ILE A 114 -9.34 -37.80 -15.34
N TYR A 115 -10.28 -37.12 -15.99
CA TYR A 115 -10.32 -35.66 -16.00
C TYR A 115 -10.42 -35.08 -14.58
N VAL A 116 -11.31 -35.62 -13.74
CA VAL A 116 -11.49 -35.17 -12.35
C VAL A 116 -10.24 -35.44 -11.52
N LEU A 117 -9.63 -36.63 -11.62
CA LEU A 117 -8.37 -36.93 -10.92
C LEU A 117 -7.23 -36.01 -11.37
N PHE A 118 -7.17 -35.69 -12.66
CA PHE A 118 -6.18 -34.78 -13.22
C PHE A 118 -6.39 -33.37 -12.68
N ARG A 119 -7.64 -32.89 -12.64
CA ARG A 119 -8.02 -31.60 -12.09
C ARG A 119 -7.73 -31.46 -10.58
N LEU A 120 -7.68 -32.58 -9.86
CA LEU A 120 -7.33 -32.69 -8.44
C LEU A 120 -5.82 -32.82 -8.16
N GLY A 121 -4.98 -33.00 -9.21
CA GLY A 121 -3.56 -33.28 -9.09
C GLY A 121 -3.24 -34.67 -8.55
N MET A 122 -4.15 -35.64 -8.71
CA MET A 122 -4.07 -37.00 -8.16
C MET A 122 -3.41 -37.96 -9.16
N TYR A 123 -2.13 -37.70 -9.46
CA TYR A 123 -1.40 -38.41 -10.53
C TYR A 123 -1.11 -39.89 -10.23
N ASN A 124 -1.05 -40.28 -8.95
CA ASN A 124 -0.83 -41.67 -8.59
C ASN A 124 -2.09 -42.51 -8.83
N GLU A 125 -3.24 -41.94 -8.50
CA GLU A 125 -4.56 -42.53 -8.71
C GLU A 125 -4.88 -42.66 -10.20
N ILE A 126 -4.43 -41.71 -11.03
CA ILE A 126 -4.45 -41.83 -12.50
C ILE A 126 -3.64 -43.05 -12.96
N LYS A 127 -2.41 -43.23 -12.44
CA LYS A 127 -1.54 -44.37 -12.79
C LYS A 127 -2.20 -45.70 -12.41
N GLU A 128 -2.79 -45.77 -11.22
CA GLU A 128 -3.52 -46.95 -10.76
C GLU A 128 -4.75 -47.24 -11.62
N LEU A 129 -5.52 -46.22 -11.99
CA LEU A 129 -6.70 -46.36 -12.83
C LEU A 129 -6.33 -46.85 -14.24
N PHE A 130 -5.26 -46.30 -14.83
CA PHE A 130 -4.71 -46.78 -16.11
C PHE A 130 -4.22 -48.22 -16.03
N ALA A 131 -3.53 -48.61 -14.97
CA ALA A 131 -3.07 -49.99 -14.79
C ALA A 131 -4.25 -50.96 -14.67
N LYS A 132 -5.27 -50.60 -13.89
CA LYS A 132 -6.49 -51.40 -13.70
C LYS A 132 -7.29 -51.56 -14.99
N PHE A 133 -7.46 -50.50 -15.77
CA PHE A 133 -8.25 -50.49 -17.00
C PHE A 133 -7.39 -50.40 -18.26
N ASN A 134 -6.24 -51.09 -18.28
CA ASN A 134 -5.26 -51.03 -19.37
C ASN A 134 -5.86 -51.42 -20.74
N THR A 135 -6.77 -52.40 -20.78
CA THR A 135 -7.46 -52.79 -22.03
C THR A 135 -8.26 -51.61 -22.61
N PHE A 136 -9.00 -50.89 -21.77
CA PHE A 136 -9.79 -49.75 -22.22
C PHE A 136 -8.91 -48.62 -22.76
N PHE A 137 -7.91 -48.18 -21.99
CA PHE A 137 -7.12 -47.01 -22.38
C PHE A 137 -6.11 -47.31 -23.48
N ASN A 138 -5.44 -48.47 -23.45
CA ASN A 138 -4.34 -48.73 -24.37
C ASN A 138 -4.72 -49.61 -25.57
N LYS A 139 -5.57 -50.63 -25.39
CA LYS A 139 -5.93 -51.53 -26.49
C LYS A 139 -7.09 -50.99 -27.33
N ILE A 140 -8.09 -50.39 -26.68
CA ILE A 140 -9.28 -49.87 -27.36
C ILE A 140 -9.06 -48.42 -27.82
N ASN A 141 -8.42 -47.59 -27.00
CA ASN A 141 -8.28 -46.15 -27.23
C ASN A 141 -6.86 -45.70 -27.60
N GLY A 142 -6.16 -46.51 -28.40
CA GLY A 142 -4.94 -46.09 -29.10
C GLY A 142 -3.79 -45.68 -28.18
N GLU A 143 -3.46 -46.51 -27.20
CA GLU A 143 -2.33 -46.27 -26.27
C GLU A 143 -2.42 -44.96 -25.47
N PHE A 144 -3.63 -44.42 -25.26
CA PHE A 144 -3.83 -43.14 -24.58
C PHE A 144 -3.12 -43.07 -23.22
N ALA A 145 -3.22 -44.12 -22.39
CA ALA A 145 -2.60 -44.10 -21.06
C ALA A 145 -1.07 -44.00 -21.15
N THR A 146 -0.45 -44.66 -22.14
CA THR A 146 1.00 -44.56 -22.38
C THR A 146 1.40 -43.12 -22.70
N TYR A 147 0.70 -42.48 -23.63
CA TYR A 147 0.99 -41.09 -24.03
C TYR A 147 0.69 -40.09 -22.91
N PHE A 148 -0.40 -40.29 -22.15
CA PHE A 148 -0.75 -39.42 -21.03
C PHE A 148 0.27 -39.48 -19.91
N LEU A 149 0.78 -40.67 -19.58
CA LEU A 149 1.86 -40.80 -18.60
C LEU A 149 3.18 -40.17 -19.08
N GLN A 150 3.49 -40.26 -20.39
CA GLN A 150 4.65 -39.56 -20.97
C GLN A 150 4.48 -38.04 -20.86
N TYR A 151 3.30 -37.51 -21.18
CA TYR A 151 2.98 -36.10 -21.02
C TYR A 151 3.15 -35.66 -19.55
N LEU A 152 2.58 -36.39 -18.58
CA LEU A 152 2.71 -36.05 -17.17
C LEU A 152 4.17 -36.05 -16.67
N ASN A 153 5.01 -36.94 -17.20
CA ASN A 153 6.41 -37.06 -16.76
C ASN A 153 7.35 -36.06 -17.45
N SER A 154 7.08 -35.69 -18.70
CA SER A 154 8.03 -34.92 -19.54
C SER A 154 7.51 -33.55 -20.00
N GLY A 155 6.21 -33.30 -19.87
CA GLY A 155 5.54 -32.10 -20.38
C GLY A 155 5.51 -32.01 -21.92
N VAL A 156 5.92 -33.07 -22.63
CA VAL A 156 5.99 -33.09 -24.09
C VAL A 156 4.64 -33.50 -24.67
N ASN A 157 4.12 -32.69 -25.58
CA ASN A 157 2.88 -32.97 -26.31
C ASN A 157 3.09 -34.09 -27.35
N THR A 158 2.14 -35.02 -27.42
CA THR A 158 2.16 -36.20 -28.30
C THR A 158 1.08 -36.08 -29.39
N VAL A 159 1.28 -35.10 -30.29
CA VAL A 159 0.31 -34.71 -31.33
C VAL A 159 -0.05 -35.86 -32.28
N GLY A 160 -1.35 -36.07 -32.53
CA GLY A 160 -1.85 -37.01 -33.54
C GLY A 160 -1.63 -38.49 -33.21
N LYS A 161 -1.35 -38.82 -31.96
CA LYS A 161 -1.09 -40.19 -31.51
C LYS A 161 -2.34 -40.98 -31.10
N VAL A 162 -3.43 -40.29 -30.76
CA VAL A 162 -4.68 -40.91 -30.30
C VAL A 162 -5.83 -40.45 -31.20
N ASN A 163 -6.57 -41.40 -31.78
CA ASN A 163 -7.74 -41.07 -32.61
C ASN A 163 -8.89 -40.54 -31.75
N CYS A 164 -9.33 -39.32 -32.04
CA CYS A 164 -10.49 -38.70 -31.40
C CYS A 164 -11.34 -37.97 -32.45
N ASN A 165 -12.67 -38.09 -32.34
CA ASN A 165 -13.62 -37.40 -33.21
C ASN A 165 -14.58 -36.50 -32.41
N GLU A 166 -15.24 -35.55 -33.06
CA GLU A 166 -16.15 -34.59 -32.40
C GLU A 166 -17.38 -35.23 -31.73
N ARG A 167 -17.73 -36.46 -32.15
CA ARG A 167 -18.84 -37.26 -31.61
C ARG A 167 -18.40 -38.20 -30.50
N ASP A 168 -17.11 -38.24 -30.13
CA ASP A 168 -16.64 -39.04 -29.02
C ASP A 168 -17.12 -38.43 -27.69
N ASP A 169 -16.84 -39.16 -26.60
CA ASP A 169 -16.97 -38.67 -25.23
C ASP A 169 -16.28 -37.29 -25.09
N LYS A 170 -17.02 -36.32 -24.56
CA LYS A 170 -16.53 -34.94 -24.43
C LYS A 170 -15.30 -34.83 -23.52
N PHE A 171 -15.20 -35.67 -22.50
CA PHE A 171 -14.00 -35.76 -21.67
C PHE A 171 -12.82 -36.36 -22.44
N LYS A 172 -13.06 -37.35 -23.31
CA LYS A 172 -12.00 -37.88 -24.20
C LYS A 172 -11.45 -36.76 -25.10
N ILE A 173 -12.32 -35.95 -25.69
CA ILE A 173 -11.92 -34.82 -26.56
C ILE A 173 -11.03 -33.84 -25.78
N VAL A 174 -11.43 -33.46 -24.57
CA VAL A 174 -10.63 -32.56 -23.71
C VAL A 174 -9.28 -33.19 -23.32
N MET A 175 -9.27 -34.46 -22.89
CA MET A 175 -8.06 -35.14 -22.45
C MET A 175 -7.06 -35.38 -23.60
N VAL A 176 -7.55 -35.68 -24.81
CA VAL A 176 -6.70 -35.74 -26.01
C VAL A 176 -6.21 -34.34 -26.39
N GLY A 177 -7.05 -33.32 -26.24
CA GLY A 177 -6.64 -31.92 -26.42
C GLY A 177 -5.41 -31.53 -25.58
N PHE A 178 -5.37 -31.93 -24.30
CA PHE A 178 -4.18 -31.75 -23.45
C PHE A 178 -2.94 -32.42 -24.02
N LEU A 179 -3.04 -33.68 -24.48
CA LEU A 179 -1.92 -34.40 -25.10
C LEU A 179 -1.38 -33.67 -26.34
N GLU A 180 -2.26 -33.01 -27.08
CA GLU A 180 -1.88 -32.30 -28.31
C GLU A 180 -1.40 -30.87 -28.06
N GLY A 181 -1.46 -30.38 -26.82
CA GLY A 181 -1.17 -28.98 -26.49
C GLY A 181 -2.25 -28.00 -26.97
N ASN A 182 -3.46 -28.49 -27.17
CA ASN A 182 -4.62 -27.74 -27.64
C ASN A 182 -5.53 -27.36 -26.45
N VAL A 183 -6.06 -26.14 -26.48
CA VAL A 183 -7.04 -25.66 -25.50
C VAL A 183 -8.42 -25.95 -26.06
N VAL A 184 -9.04 -27.03 -25.61
CA VAL A 184 -10.36 -27.46 -26.06
C VAL A 184 -11.43 -26.76 -25.24
N ASN A 185 -12.23 -25.92 -25.88
CA ASN A 185 -13.37 -25.27 -25.23
C ASN A 185 -14.63 -26.12 -25.39
N GLU A 186 -14.80 -27.12 -24.53
CA GLU A 186 -15.98 -28.01 -24.50
C GLU A 186 -16.87 -27.67 -23.30
N PRO A 187 -17.99 -26.93 -23.48
CA PRO A 187 -18.78 -26.36 -22.38
C PRO A 187 -19.37 -27.37 -21.41
N TYR A 188 -19.59 -28.62 -21.83
CA TYR A 188 -20.11 -29.67 -20.95
C TYR A 188 -19.06 -30.23 -19.98
N VAL A 189 -17.79 -29.90 -20.19
CA VAL A 189 -16.66 -30.29 -19.34
C VAL A 189 -16.05 -29.05 -18.66
N ILE A 190 -15.74 -28.03 -19.45
CA ILE A 190 -15.12 -26.78 -19.00
C ILE A 190 -16.22 -25.78 -18.66
N SER A 191 -16.59 -25.79 -17.38
CA SER A 191 -17.78 -25.08 -16.88
C SER A 191 -17.47 -23.80 -16.10
N SER A 192 -16.19 -23.54 -15.81
CA SER A 192 -15.73 -22.41 -14.99
C SER A 192 -14.51 -21.71 -15.58
N VAL A 193 -14.25 -20.48 -15.11
CA VAL A 193 -13.04 -19.75 -15.52
C VAL A 193 -11.79 -20.42 -14.97
N GLU A 194 -11.87 -20.99 -13.78
CA GLU A 194 -10.81 -21.75 -13.14
C GLU A 194 -10.42 -22.98 -13.96
N ASP A 195 -11.40 -23.69 -14.54
CA ASP A 195 -11.14 -24.80 -15.45
C ASP A 195 -10.45 -24.32 -16.72
N TYR A 196 -10.91 -23.20 -17.29
CA TYR A 196 -10.29 -22.61 -18.48
C TYR A 196 -8.83 -22.16 -18.21
N LEU A 197 -8.57 -21.48 -17.09
CA LEU A 197 -7.22 -21.10 -16.66
C LEU A 197 -6.33 -22.33 -16.41
N PHE A 198 -6.88 -23.38 -15.80
CA PHE A 198 -6.17 -24.64 -15.59
C PHE A 198 -5.74 -25.28 -16.92
N MET A 199 -6.61 -25.24 -17.94
CA MET A 199 -6.26 -25.73 -19.28
C MET A 199 -5.12 -24.93 -19.91
N LEU A 200 -5.19 -23.60 -19.84
CA LEU A 200 -4.16 -22.72 -20.40
C LEU A 200 -2.80 -22.98 -19.76
N LEU A 201 -2.75 -23.09 -18.44
CA LEU A 201 -1.52 -23.31 -17.68
C LEU A 201 -0.86 -24.65 -18.00
N ASN A 202 -1.62 -25.75 -17.99
CA ASN A 202 -1.09 -27.08 -18.28
C ASN A 202 -0.61 -27.24 -19.73
N ASN A 203 -1.16 -26.44 -20.67
CA ASN A 203 -0.73 -26.41 -22.06
C ASN A 203 0.25 -25.27 -22.39
N THR A 204 0.83 -24.63 -21.35
CA THR A 204 1.79 -23.51 -21.45
C THR A 204 1.36 -22.39 -22.39
N LYS A 205 0.04 -22.14 -22.49
CA LYS A 205 -0.53 -21.07 -23.31
C LYS A 205 -0.49 -19.75 -22.55
N LYS A 206 -0.23 -18.66 -23.29
CA LYS A 206 -0.31 -17.31 -22.75
C LYS A 206 -1.75 -17.00 -22.32
N ILE A 207 -1.90 -16.50 -21.10
CA ILE A 207 -3.18 -16.01 -20.59
C ILE A 207 -3.32 -14.54 -21.01
N ASP A 208 -4.21 -14.26 -21.95
CA ASP A 208 -4.62 -12.89 -22.24
C ASP A 208 -5.62 -12.45 -21.17
N THR A 209 -5.17 -11.59 -20.27
CA THR A 209 -6.00 -11.11 -19.15
C THR A 209 -7.00 -10.05 -19.60
N SER A 210 -6.84 -9.43 -20.77
CA SER A 210 -7.71 -8.34 -21.25
C SER A 210 -9.11 -8.80 -21.64
N VAL A 211 -9.31 -10.10 -21.86
CA VAL A 211 -10.62 -10.68 -22.25
C VAL A 211 -11.59 -10.78 -21.07
N PHE A 212 -11.12 -10.66 -19.83
CA PHE A 212 -11.94 -10.78 -18.63
C PHE A 212 -12.49 -9.41 -18.21
N MET A 213 -13.80 -9.21 -18.38
CA MET A 213 -14.46 -7.94 -18.03
C MET A 213 -14.76 -7.78 -16.52
N ASN A 214 -14.83 -8.90 -15.77
CA ASN A 214 -15.08 -8.85 -14.33
C ASN A 214 -13.76 -8.61 -13.57
N PRO A 215 -13.62 -7.56 -12.75
CA PRO A 215 -12.36 -7.23 -12.07
C PRO A 215 -11.81 -8.34 -11.18
N ARG A 216 -12.67 -9.15 -10.54
CA ARG A 216 -12.24 -10.28 -9.69
C ARG A 216 -11.61 -11.38 -10.53
N ILE A 217 -12.22 -11.67 -11.67
CA ILE A 217 -11.75 -12.70 -12.60
C ILE A 217 -10.51 -12.22 -13.34
N GLU A 218 -10.46 -10.95 -13.75
CA GLU A 218 -9.27 -10.34 -14.34
C GLU A 218 -8.09 -10.36 -13.35
N PHE A 219 -8.37 -10.07 -12.07
CA PHE A 219 -7.38 -10.18 -11.00
C PHE A 219 -6.86 -11.61 -10.87
N LEU A 220 -7.75 -12.60 -10.72
CA LEU A 220 -7.37 -14.02 -10.67
C LEU A 220 -6.53 -14.43 -11.88
N ALA A 221 -6.98 -14.11 -13.10
CA ALA A 221 -6.27 -14.43 -14.33
C ALA A 221 -4.88 -13.77 -14.39
N SER A 222 -4.75 -12.52 -13.88
CA SER A 222 -3.47 -11.82 -13.80
C SER A 222 -2.50 -12.49 -12.82
N LEU A 223 -3.01 -13.01 -11.70
CA LEU A 223 -2.20 -13.81 -10.77
C LEU A 223 -1.73 -15.12 -11.41
N MET A 224 -2.64 -15.83 -12.09
CA MET A 224 -2.30 -17.08 -12.78
C MET A 224 -1.30 -16.86 -13.92
N ALA A 225 -1.36 -15.70 -14.57
CA ALA A 225 -0.42 -15.29 -15.63
C ALA A 225 0.95 -14.84 -15.09
N GLY A 226 1.12 -14.69 -13.77
CA GLY A 226 2.32 -14.09 -13.17
C GLY A 226 2.45 -12.58 -13.37
N SER A 227 1.41 -11.90 -13.89
CA SER A 227 1.40 -10.46 -14.16
C SER A 227 1.09 -9.65 -12.89
N TYR A 228 1.95 -9.75 -11.87
CA TYR A 228 1.72 -9.16 -10.55
C TYR A 228 1.59 -7.64 -10.57
N GLN A 229 2.32 -6.94 -11.43
CA GLN A 229 2.18 -5.49 -11.53
C GLN A 229 0.83 -5.06 -12.10
N LYS A 230 0.27 -5.85 -13.03
CA LYS A 230 -1.10 -5.65 -13.50
C LYS A 230 -2.10 -5.94 -12.38
N ALA A 231 -1.90 -7.05 -11.67
CA ALA A 231 -2.75 -7.44 -10.54
C ALA A 231 -2.78 -6.37 -9.43
N PHE A 232 -1.62 -5.78 -9.09
CA PHE A 232 -1.50 -4.68 -8.14
C PHE A 232 -2.35 -3.47 -8.55
N LYS A 233 -2.23 -3.04 -9.82
CA LYS A 233 -3.00 -1.91 -10.36
C LYS A 233 -4.51 -2.21 -10.42
N LEU A 234 -4.89 -3.46 -10.68
CA LEU A 234 -6.30 -3.88 -10.67
C LEU A 234 -6.89 -3.80 -9.27
N VAL A 235 -6.22 -4.36 -8.26
CA VAL A 235 -6.68 -4.27 -6.86
C VAL A 235 -6.84 -2.81 -6.45
N LEU A 236 -5.86 -1.97 -6.79
CA LEU A 236 -5.91 -0.55 -6.52
C LEU A 236 -7.11 0.16 -7.17
N ARG A 237 -7.48 -0.17 -8.40
CA ARG A 237 -8.58 0.51 -9.13
C ARG A 237 -9.95 -0.12 -8.90
N SER A 238 -9.99 -1.32 -8.35
CA SER A 238 -11.22 -2.07 -8.11
C SER A 238 -12.10 -1.42 -7.04
N GLU A 239 -13.35 -1.88 -6.92
CA GLU A 239 -14.26 -1.57 -5.81
C GLU A 239 -14.25 -2.68 -4.73
N PHE A 240 -13.13 -3.42 -4.59
CA PHE A 240 -13.00 -4.40 -3.51
C PHE A 240 -13.09 -3.74 -2.13
N ASN A 241 -13.57 -4.50 -1.13
CA ASN A 241 -13.58 -4.07 0.27
C ASN A 241 -12.17 -3.63 0.70
N ILE A 242 -12.11 -2.61 1.54
CA ILE A 242 -10.86 -1.97 1.97
C ILE A 242 -9.91 -2.93 2.70
N VAL A 243 -10.43 -3.86 3.51
CA VAL A 243 -9.65 -4.89 4.22
C VAL A 243 -8.99 -5.82 3.20
N ALA A 244 -9.74 -6.31 2.22
CA ALA A 244 -9.22 -7.14 1.15
C ALA A 244 -8.14 -6.40 0.34
N LYS A 245 -8.38 -5.14 -0.03
CA LYS A 245 -7.39 -4.32 -0.74
C LYS A 245 -6.11 -4.12 0.06
N PHE A 246 -6.23 -3.83 1.35
CA PHE A 246 -5.09 -3.62 2.24
C PHE A 246 -4.17 -4.83 2.26
N HIS A 247 -4.71 -6.01 2.54
CA HIS A 247 -3.91 -7.23 2.60
C HIS A 247 -3.38 -7.67 1.23
N LEU A 248 -4.18 -7.55 0.17
CA LEU A 248 -3.74 -7.90 -1.19
C LEU A 248 -2.62 -6.98 -1.69
N LEU A 249 -2.75 -5.65 -1.53
CA LEU A 249 -1.72 -4.70 -1.95
C LEU A 249 -0.43 -4.87 -1.15
N ASN A 250 -0.53 -5.15 0.16
CA ASN A 250 0.64 -5.45 0.99
C ASN A 250 1.44 -6.63 0.42
N VAL A 251 0.80 -7.79 0.21
CA VAL A 251 1.50 -8.98 -0.29
C VAL A 251 1.96 -8.81 -1.74
N LEU A 252 1.16 -8.15 -2.60
CA LEU A 252 1.54 -7.90 -4.00
C LEU A 252 2.74 -6.97 -4.13
N SER A 253 2.97 -6.06 -3.17
CA SER A 253 4.15 -5.19 -3.18
C SER A 253 5.45 -5.99 -3.21
N TYR A 254 5.48 -7.15 -2.54
CA TYR A 254 6.64 -8.06 -2.48
C TYR A 254 6.61 -9.18 -3.52
N SER A 255 5.52 -9.34 -4.26
CA SER A 255 5.35 -10.45 -5.20
C SER A 255 6.02 -10.19 -6.57
N ILE A 256 6.44 -8.95 -6.84
CA ILE A 256 7.10 -8.57 -8.11
C ILE A 256 8.47 -9.25 -8.27
N ASP A 257 9.18 -9.48 -7.17
CA ASP A 257 10.50 -10.12 -7.18
C ASP A 257 10.44 -11.60 -7.58
N LEU A 258 9.25 -12.22 -7.57
CA LEU A 258 9.12 -13.66 -7.73
C LEU A 258 9.12 -14.11 -9.20
N VAL A 259 8.46 -13.42 -10.14
CA VAL A 259 8.27 -13.98 -11.49
C VAL A 259 7.94 -12.97 -12.61
N ASP A 260 8.39 -11.71 -12.59
CA ASP A 260 8.17 -10.87 -13.78
C ASP A 260 9.24 -11.14 -14.85
N SER A 261 9.09 -12.26 -15.58
CA SER A 261 9.92 -12.57 -16.75
C SER A 261 9.80 -11.53 -17.89
N GLU A 262 8.84 -10.60 -17.79
CA GLU A 262 8.67 -9.47 -18.70
C GLU A 262 9.53 -8.24 -18.33
N ILE A 263 10.18 -8.22 -17.15
CA ILE A 263 11.11 -7.17 -16.77
C ILE A 263 12.55 -7.70 -16.90
N PRO A 264 13.18 -7.57 -18.09
CA PRO A 264 14.54 -8.09 -18.32
C PRO A 264 15.63 -7.34 -17.52
N ASP A 265 15.27 -6.23 -16.87
CA ASP A 265 16.20 -5.32 -16.21
C ASP A 265 15.91 -5.23 -14.70
N ARG A 266 16.87 -5.69 -13.89
CA ARG A 266 16.80 -5.62 -12.41
C ARG A 266 16.57 -4.20 -11.91
N GLU A 267 17.10 -3.18 -12.60
CA GLU A 267 16.89 -1.79 -12.21
C GLU A 267 15.42 -1.36 -12.35
N LEU A 268 14.74 -1.86 -13.38
CA LEU A 268 13.32 -1.59 -13.60
C LEU A 268 12.44 -2.34 -12.60
N ALA A 269 12.83 -3.56 -12.22
CA ALA A 269 12.14 -4.33 -11.18
C ALA A 269 12.24 -3.62 -9.82
N ASP A 270 13.45 -3.24 -9.41
CA ASP A 270 13.70 -2.48 -8.17
C ASP A 270 12.93 -1.16 -8.13
N LYS A 271 12.87 -0.45 -9.26
CA LYS A 271 12.12 0.79 -9.38
C LYS A 271 10.61 0.56 -9.24
N THR A 272 10.10 -0.52 -9.83
CA THR A 272 8.67 -0.88 -9.74
C THR A 272 8.31 -1.31 -8.32
N PHE A 273 9.16 -2.09 -7.67
CA PHE A 273 9.02 -2.46 -6.27
C PHE A 273 8.94 -1.23 -5.36
N ARG A 274 9.92 -0.32 -5.45
CA ARG A 274 9.93 0.94 -4.67
C ARG A 274 8.69 1.80 -4.92
N GLU A 275 8.26 1.88 -6.18
CA GLU A 275 7.04 2.60 -6.52
C GLU A 275 5.82 1.99 -5.83
N ASN A 276 5.65 0.67 -5.90
CA ASN A 276 4.55 -0.02 -5.25
C ASN A 276 4.57 0.14 -3.72
N CYS A 277 5.75 0.11 -3.09
CA CYS A 277 5.89 0.37 -1.65
C CYS A 277 5.45 1.78 -1.26
N ARG A 278 5.88 2.80 -2.02
CA ARG A 278 5.44 4.19 -1.82
C ARG A 278 3.93 4.33 -1.98
N VAL A 279 3.41 3.70 -3.02
CA VAL A 279 1.99 3.69 -3.39
C VAL A 279 1.14 2.98 -2.32
N PHE A 280 1.60 1.86 -1.78
CA PHE A 280 0.95 1.17 -0.65
C PHE A 280 0.97 2.04 0.61
N CYS A 281 2.09 2.69 0.93
CA CYS A 281 2.14 3.64 2.06
C CYS A 281 1.12 4.77 1.87
N MET A 282 1.04 5.37 0.67
CA MET A 282 0.04 6.40 0.37
C MET A 282 -1.40 5.88 0.55
N PHE A 283 -1.68 4.64 0.15
CA PHE A 283 -2.97 4.00 0.39
C PHE A 283 -3.27 3.88 1.89
N VAL A 284 -2.31 3.41 2.71
CA VAL A 284 -2.48 3.30 4.16
C VAL A 284 -2.71 4.67 4.81
N PHE A 285 -1.99 5.72 4.41
CA PHE A 285 -2.22 7.05 4.95
C PHE A 285 -3.58 7.65 4.57
N LYS A 286 -4.16 7.27 3.41
CA LYS A 286 -5.56 7.58 3.11
C LYS A 286 -6.55 6.85 4.01
N ILE A 287 -6.25 5.62 4.44
CA ILE A 287 -7.04 4.91 5.46
C ILE A 287 -6.92 5.66 6.80
N ILE A 288 -5.72 6.07 7.18
CA ILE A 288 -5.45 6.85 8.41
C ILE A 288 -6.27 8.14 8.49
N ASP A 289 -6.45 8.86 7.38
CA ASP A 289 -7.30 10.06 7.32
C ASP A 289 -8.77 9.78 7.64
N LYS A 290 -9.24 8.55 7.42
CA LYS A 290 -10.62 8.12 7.68
C LYS A 290 -10.82 7.54 9.07
N LEU A 291 -9.74 7.07 9.71
CA LEU A 291 -9.80 6.52 11.06
C LEU A 291 -10.22 7.59 12.07
N THR A 292 -11.17 7.23 12.92
CA THR A 292 -11.70 8.12 13.96
C THR A 292 -10.79 8.16 15.18
N LEU A 293 -10.29 7.01 15.62
CA LEU A 293 -9.51 6.88 16.85
C LEU A 293 -8.00 6.97 16.56
N TYR A 294 -7.30 7.81 17.33
CA TYR A 294 -5.86 8.05 17.17
C TYR A 294 -5.00 6.79 17.36
N HIS A 295 -5.39 5.90 18.28
CA HIS A 295 -4.64 4.66 18.53
C HIS A 295 -4.60 3.73 17.30
N TYR A 296 -5.67 3.64 16.50
CA TYR A 296 -5.65 2.87 15.25
C TYR A 296 -4.72 3.49 14.20
N LYS A 297 -4.59 4.83 14.19
CA LYS A 297 -3.64 5.52 13.32
C LYS A 297 -2.21 5.13 13.68
N LEU A 298 -1.91 5.09 14.98
CA LEU A 298 -0.61 4.62 15.49
C LEU A 298 -0.34 3.18 15.11
N ASN A 299 -1.30 2.27 15.32
CA ASN A 299 -1.14 0.85 14.97
C ASN A 299 -0.82 0.65 13.48
N LEU A 300 -1.45 1.41 12.57
CA LEU A 300 -1.12 1.32 11.13
C LEU A 300 0.30 1.80 10.83
N VAL A 301 0.75 2.90 11.45
CA VAL A 301 2.12 3.38 11.28
C VAL A 301 3.12 2.40 11.89
N GLU A 302 2.80 1.84 13.05
CA GLU A 302 3.59 0.84 13.75
C GLU A 302 3.80 -0.42 12.89
N MET A 303 2.73 -0.91 12.27
CA MET A 303 2.80 -2.04 11.34
C MET A 303 3.70 -1.73 10.12
N LEU A 304 3.64 -0.51 9.58
CA LEU A 304 4.47 -0.14 8.43
C LEU A 304 5.95 -0.02 8.77
N GLN A 305 6.31 0.54 9.93
CA GLN A 305 7.72 0.79 10.29
C GLN A 305 8.52 -0.48 10.60
N ASP A 306 7.86 -1.61 10.81
CA ASP A 306 8.53 -2.91 10.95
C ASP A 306 9.09 -3.42 9.64
N ASN A 307 8.64 -2.87 8.52
CA ASN A 307 9.22 -3.10 7.22
C ASN A 307 10.12 -1.93 6.78
N ASN A 308 11.40 -2.20 6.54
CA ASN A 308 12.36 -1.17 6.14
C ASN A 308 12.01 -0.48 4.81
N ASP A 309 11.35 -1.17 3.88
CA ASP A 309 10.97 -0.60 2.58
C ASP A 309 9.88 0.44 2.75
N TYR A 310 8.92 0.20 3.64
CA TYR A 310 7.85 1.15 3.98
C TYR A 310 8.34 2.27 4.90
N ALA A 311 9.19 1.95 5.88
CA ALA A 311 9.73 2.91 6.86
C ALA A 311 10.39 4.14 6.22
N ASN A 312 10.92 4.00 5.00
CA ASN A 312 11.51 5.10 4.25
C ASN A 312 10.52 6.20 3.83
N TYR A 313 9.25 5.86 3.66
CA TYR A 313 8.21 6.78 3.18
C TYR A 313 7.35 7.36 4.32
N ILE A 314 7.36 6.73 5.50
CA ILE A 314 6.55 7.14 6.65
C ILE A 314 6.74 8.63 7.02
N PRO A 315 7.98 9.17 7.13
CA PRO A 315 8.19 10.58 7.50
C PRO A 315 7.46 11.57 6.58
N GLU A 316 7.63 11.42 5.26
CA GLU A 316 6.99 12.25 4.24
C GLU A 316 5.46 12.26 4.42
N PHE A 317 4.86 11.09 4.62
CA PHE A 317 3.41 10.96 4.76
C PHE A 317 2.88 11.46 6.11
N ILE A 318 3.60 11.26 7.23
CA ILE A 318 3.23 11.86 8.52
C ILE A 318 3.14 13.38 8.42
N ILE A 319 4.12 14.01 7.76
CA ILE A 319 4.16 15.47 7.58
C ILE A 319 3.01 15.93 6.68
N LYS A 320 2.77 15.24 5.56
CA LYS A 320 1.73 15.56 4.57
C LYS A 320 0.32 15.44 5.16
N HIS A 321 0.09 14.46 6.03
CA HIS A 321 -1.21 14.19 6.67
C HIS A 321 -1.38 14.91 8.03
N ASN A 322 -0.44 15.77 8.42
CA ASN A 322 -0.47 16.55 9.66
C ASN A 322 -0.55 15.70 10.96
N LEU A 323 0.15 14.56 11.00
CA LEU A 323 0.16 13.62 12.14
C LEU A 323 1.44 13.74 12.98
N ILE A 324 1.97 14.94 13.10
CA ILE A 324 3.34 15.18 13.61
C ILE A 324 3.43 14.93 15.11
N GLU A 325 2.31 15.00 15.80
CA GLU A 325 2.17 14.55 17.19
C GLU A 325 2.56 13.08 17.40
N MET A 326 2.60 12.24 16.36
CA MET A 326 3.08 10.86 16.48
C MET A 326 4.56 10.78 16.91
N VAL A 327 5.34 11.85 16.72
CA VAL A 327 6.73 11.92 17.24
C VAL A 327 6.79 11.76 18.76
N LYS A 328 5.69 12.07 19.46
CA LYS A 328 5.57 11.98 20.92
C LYS A 328 5.43 10.56 21.43
N GLU A 329 5.08 9.62 20.55
CA GLU A 329 4.71 8.27 20.93
C GLU A 329 5.93 7.35 20.95
N ASP A 330 6.07 6.55 22.01
CA ASP A 330 7.20 5.64 22.20
C ASP A 330 7.23 4.52 21.15
N VAL A 331 6.05 4.12 20.64
CA VAL A 331 5.92 3.10 19.60
C VAL A 331 6.61 3.49 18.29
N ILE A 332 6.78 4.78 18.00
CA ILE A 332 7.43 5.24 16.77
C ILE A 332 8.95 5.16 16.91
N LYS A 333 9.64 4.46 15.99
CA LYS A 333 11.09 4.28 16.02
C LYS A 333 11.84 5.61 15.90
N ASN A 334 12.93 5.76 16.67
CA ASN A 334 13.75 6.99 16.68
C ASN A 334 14.25 7.40 15.30
N LYS A 335 14.67 6.46 14.45
CA LYS A 335 15.09 6.73 13.07
C LYS A 335 14.01 7.44 12.23
N ILE A 336 12.74 7.13 12.47
CA ILE A 336 11.61 7.80 11.81
C ILE A 336 11.42 9.20 12.40
N LYS A 337 11.47 9.33 13.73
CA LYS A 337 11.39 10.64 14.43
C LYS A 337 12.47 11.60 13.94
N GLU A 338 13.72 11.16 13.90
CA GLU A 338 14.88 11.93 13.41
C GLU A 338 14.69 12.40 11.96
N ARG A 339 14.16 11.53 11.09
CA ARG A 339 13.86 11.90 9.70
C ARG A 339 12.73 12.92 9.58
N ILE A 340 11.65 12.75 10.34
CA ILE A 340 10.55 13.73 10.39
C ILE A 340 11.09 15.11 10.78
N ILE A 341 11.92 15.15 11.83
CA ILE A 341 12.53 16.39 12.31
C ILE A 341 13.43 17.00 11.24
N SER A 342 14.31 16.21 10.64
CA SER A 342 15.22 16.67 9.57
C SER A 342 14.45 17.25 8.36
N GLU A 343 13.37 16.61 7.94
CA GLU A 343 12.52 17.09 6.85
C GLU A 343 11.78 18.39 7.22
N LEU A 344 11.26 18.50 8.45
CA LEU A 344 10.58 19.70 8.93
C LEU A 344 11.50 20.92 9.02
N ILE A 345 12.76 20.72 9.45
CA ILE A 345 13.79 21.79 9.48
C ILE A 345 13.96 22.41 8.09
N GLY A 346 13.96 21.58 7.04
CA GLY A 346 14.11 22.01 5.66
C GLY A 346 12.84 22.59 5.02
N THR A 347 11.64 22.35 5.58
CA THR A 347 10.38 22.59 4.86
C THR A 347 9.34 23.42 5.62
N ASP A 348 9.00 23.08 6.87
CA ASP A 348 7.91 23.69 7.63
C ASP A 348 8.27 23.81 9.12
N LYS A 349 9.00 24.88 9.42
CA LYS A 349 9.52 25.19 10.76
C LYS A 349 8.40 25.48 11.77
N LYS A 350 7.19 25.88 11.35
CA LYS A 350 6.05 26.12 12.25
C LYS A 350 5.56 24.84 12.89
N LYS A 351 5.64 23.72 12.17
CA LYS A 351 5.25 22.40 12.69
C LYS A 351 6.21 21.90 13.78
N LEU A 352 7.49 22.30 13.75
CA LEU A 352 8.46 21.97 14.80
C LEU A 352 8.00 22.51 16.16
N LEU A 353 7.36 23.69 16.19
CA LEU A 353 6.83 24.30 17.42
C LEU A 353 5.90 23.35 18.20
N LYS A 354 5.15 22.49 17.49
CA LYS A 354 4.18 21.56 18.10
C LYS A 354 4.82 20.37 18.82
N ILE A 355 6.09 20.10 18.55
CA ILE A 355 6.84 18.94 19.07
C ILE A 355 8.13 19.33 19.80
N LEU A 356 8.38 20.63 20.03
CA LEU A 356 9.61 21.14 20.64
C LEU A 356 10.02 20.43 21.93
N GLN A 357 9.07 20.16 22.81
CA GLN A 357 9.34 19.53 24.12
C GLN A 357 9.86 18.09 24.02
N TYR A 358 9.84 17.50 22.82
CA TYR A 358 10.29 16.14 22.53
C TYR A 358 11.56 16.11 21.67
N LEU A 359 12.11 17.28 21.34
CA LEU A 359 13.37 17.38 20.61
C LEU A 359 14.52 17.37 21.61
N ASP A 360 15.62 16.71 21.24
CA ASP A 360 16.85 16.77 22.03
C ASP A 360 17.44 18.19 22.03
N ASP A 361 18.07 18.57 23.14
CA ASP A 361 18.72 19.88 23.30
C ASP A 361 19.65 20.23 22.13
N SER A 362 20.44 19.27 21.63
CA SER A 362 21.35 19.49 20.50
C SER A 362 20.63 19.83 19.20
N VAL A 363 19.44 19.26 18.99
CA VAL A 363 18.62 19.56 17.82
C VAL A 363 18.01 20.95 17.95
N ILE A 364 17.52 21.29 19.14
CA ILE A 364 16.99 22.63 19.45
C ILE A 364 18.09 23.68 19.27
N GLU A 365 19.28 23.45 19.81
CA GLU A 365 20.51 24.23 19.63
C GLU A 365 20.77 24.54 18.15
N GLY A 366 20.72 23.51 17.29
CA GLY A 366 20.93 23.65 15.85
C GLY A 366 19.84 24.43 15.08
N ILE A 367 18.68 24.69 15.69
CA ILE A 367 17.54 25.37 15.03
C ILE A 367 17.08 26.64 15.78
N PHE A 368 17.86 27.16 16.73
CA PHE A 368 17.43 28.25 17.61
C PHE A 368 16.99 29.51 16.88
N GLU A 369 17.74 29.94 15.85
CA GLU A 369 17.39 31.14 15.09
C GLU A 369 16.00 31.01 14.46
N ASP A 370 15.78 29.90 13.76
CA ASP A 370 14.53 29.58 13.08
C ASP A 370 13.37 29.44 14.07
N LEU A 371 13.64 28.80 15.21
CA LEU A 371 12.71 28.60 16.30
C LEU A 371 12.22 29.93 16.88
N LEU A 372 13.15 30.82 17.25
CA LEU A 372 12.85 32.11 17.85
C LEU A 372 12.12 33.03 16.86
N GLU A 373 12.58 33.08 15.61
CA GLU A 373 11.91 33.85 14.55
C GLU A 373 10.44 33.44 14.40
N GLN A 374 10.16 32.13 14.27
CA GLN A 374 8.78 31.65 14.13
C GLN A 374 7.96 31.87 15.41
N ALA A 375 8.55 31.68 16.59
CA ALA A 375 7.87 31.89 17.86
C ALA A 375 7.43 33.35 18.05
N ILE A 376 8.27 34.31 17.66
CA ILE A 376 7.91 35.74 17.71
C ILE A 376 6.80 36.04 16.71
N LEU A 377 6.97 35.68 15.44
CA LEU A 377 6.01 35.99 14.36
C LEU A 377 4.64 35.34 14.54
N THR A 378 4.53 34.29 15.36
CA THR A 378 3.27 33.60 15.66
C THR A 378 2.75 33.85 17.06
N ASP A 379 3.43 34.70 17.85
CA ASP A 379 3.19 34.90 19.29
C ASP A 379 3.07 33.56 20.06
N HIS A 380 3.83 32.55 19.65
CA HIS A 380 3.86 31.24 20.29
C HIS A 380 4.86 31.25 21.45
N LYS A 381 4.36 31.09 22.68
CA LYS A 381 5.20 31.03 23.87
C LYS A 381 5.91 29.68 23.94
N LEU A 382 7.24 29.70 23.92
CA LEU A 382 8.09 28.52 24.03
C LEU A 382 7.89 27.83 25.40
N PRO A 383 7.95 26.49 25.45
CA PRO A 383 7.92 25.71 26.69
C PRO A 383 9.02 26.12 27.69
N GLN A 384 8.72 26.05 29.00
CA GLN A 384 9.66 26.48 30.07
C GLN A 384 10.97 25.68 30.12
N ASN A 385 10.98 24.46 29.59
CA ASN A 385 12.16 23.60 29.53
C ASN A 385 13.17 24.01 28.45
N ILE A 386 12.81 24.93 27.54
CA ILE A 386 13.77 25.45 26.55
C ILE A 386 14.67 26.47 27.23
N ASN A 387 15.95 26.14 27.37
CA ASN A 387 16.93 27.06 27.92
C ASN A 387 17.41 28.07 26.87
N LEU A 388 16.79 29.25 26.87
CA LEU A 388 17.14 30.37 26.00
C LEU A 388 18.60 30.85 26.14
N SER A 389 19.28 30.53 27.25
CA SER A 389 20.69 30.89 27.43
C SER A 389 21.63 30.13 26.49
N LYS A 390 21.16 29.06 25.86
CA LYS A 390 21.90 28.24 24.90
C LYS A 390 21.79 28.75 23.45
N ALA A 391 21.08 29.86 23.23
CA ALA A 391 21.07 30.53 21.94
C ALA A 391 22.45 31.12 21.65
N GLU A 392 23.30 30.35 20.96
CA GLU A 392 24.67 30.75 20.61
C GLU A 392 24.73 31.36 19.20
N GLY A 393 25.54 32.41 19.06
CA GLY A 393 25.71 33.14 17.80
C GLY A 393 24.91 34.43 17.77
N LYS A 394 25.48 35.46 17.12
CA LYS A 394 24.98 36.83 17.19
C LYS A 394 23.50 36.96 16.82
N LYS A 395 23.07 36.31 15.75
CA LYS A 395 21.67 36.36 15.31
C LYS A 395 20.71 35.64 16.26
N ALA A 396 21.13 34.52 16.86
CA ALA A 396 20.32 33.81 17.85
C ALA A 396 20.19 34.63 19.15
N GLU A 397 21.26 35.32 19.59
CA GLU A 397 21.23 36.25 20.72
C GLU A 397 20.31 37.43 20.47
N ASP A 398 20.41 38.07 19.29
CA ASP A 398 19.55 39.18 18.87
C ASP A 398 18.06 38.76 18.90
N LEU A 399 17.75 37.58 18.35
CA LEU A 399 16.40 37.02 18.34
C LEU A 399 15.91 36.62 19.73
N ARG A 400 16.79 36.15 20.61
CA ARG A 400 16.46 35.81 21.99
C ARG A 400 15.98 37.05 22.74
N ASP A 401 16.70 38.17 22.60
CA ASP A 401 16.37 39.39 23.31
C ASP A 401 15.07 40.00 22.77
N LEU A 402 14.85 39.93 21.44
CA LEU A 402 13.56 40.26 20.83
C LEU A 402 12.41 39.36 21.31
N TYR A 403 12.66 38.06 21.47
CA TYR A 403 11.68 37.11 21.99
C TYR A 403 11.29 37.43 23.44
N ILE A 404 12.28 37.64 24.32
CA ILE A 404 12.03 38.02 25.72
C ILE A 404 11.21 39.31 25.77
N PHE A 405 11.56 40.31 24.97
CA PHE A 405 10.80 41.55 24.88
C PHE A 405 9.35 41.33 24.38
N ASN A 406 9.15 40.45 23.39
CA ASN A 406 7.82 40.20 22.82
C ASN A 406 6.81 39.67 23.85
N PHE A 407 7.25 38.82 24.78
CA PHE A 407 6.39 38.18 25.79
C PHE A 407 6.45 38.86 27.17
N GLU A 408 7.53 39.58 27.48
CA GLU A 408 7.72 40.33 28.71
C GLU A 408 8.11 41.78 28.39
N PRO A 409 7.18 42.59 27.83
CA PRO A 409 7.49 43.95 27.40
C PRO A 409 7.79 44.83 28.61
N SER A 410 9.04 45.29 28.72
CA SER A 410 9.50 46.22 29.75
C SER A 410 10.61 47.11 29.18
N ILE A 411 10.85 48.27 29.80
CA ILE A 411 11.92 49.17 29.32
C ILE A 411 13.30 48.53 29.44
N SER A 412 13.50 47.67 30.43
CA SER A 412 14.74 46.91 30.61
C SER A 412 14.94 45.92 29.46
N ASN A 413 13.91 45.15 29.12
CA ASN A 413 13.97 44.17 28.03
C ASN A 413 14.05 44.85 26.66
N LEU A 414 13.44 46.03 26.48
CA LEU A 414 13.59 46.82 25.26
C LEU A 414 15.05 47.27 25.05
N LYS A 415 15.71 47.69 26.14
CA LYS A 415 17.11 48.12 26.13
C LYS A 415 18.11 47.02 25.79
N SER A 416 17.76 45.75 26.04
CA SER A 416 18.59 44.61 25.63
C SER A 416 18.38 44.20 24.18
N THR A 417 17.34 44.68 23.49
CA THR A 417 17.11 44.31 22.09
C THR A 417 18.01 45.11 21.13
N ILE A 418 18.21 44.55 19.93
CA ILE A 418 18.87 45.23 18.82
C ILE A 418 18.16 46.53 18.36
N LEU A 419 16.90 46.74 18.74
CA LEU A 419 16.13 47.93 18.33
C LEU A 419 16.80 49.23 18.80
N VAL A 420 17.50 49.19 19.93
CA VAL A 420 18.17 50.36 20.52
C VAL A 420 19.66 50.42 20.21
N ASP A 421 20.21 49.43 19.49
CA ASP A 421 21.62 49.43 19.10
C ASP A 421 21.83 50.21 17.78
N PRO A 422 22.54 51.34 17.80
CA PRO A 422 22.72 52.17 16.62
C PRO A 422 23.66 51.56 15.56
N ILE A 423 24.43 50.51 15.91
CA ILE A 423 25.50 49.92 15.09
C ILE A 423 24.99 48.72 14.28
N ILE A 424 23.91 48.07 14.71
CA ILE A 424 23.40 46.85 14.10
C ILE A 424 22.58 47.14 12.83
N ASP A 425 22.79 46.32 11.79
CA ASP A 425 21.92 46.31 10.62
C ASP A 425 20.60 45.61 10.93
N LEU A 426 19.52 46.38 10.97
CA LEU A 426 18.19 45.90 11.32
C LEU A 426 17.44 45.26 10.15
N ARG A 427 17.91 45.41 8.91
CA ARG A 427 17.22 44.92 7.70
C ARG A 427 16.90 43.41 7.74
N PRO A 428 17.79 42.52 8.22
CA PRO A 428 17.49 41.08 8.33
C PRO A 428 16.32 40.76 9.25
N TYR A 429 15.97 41.66 10.18
CA TYR A 429 14.95 41.46 11.20
C TYR A 429 13.65 42.20 10.91
N LYS A 430 13.52 42.85 9.74
CA LYS A 430 12.41 43.77 9.42
C LYS A 430 11.03 43.26 9.83
N PHE A 431 10.66 42.04 9.41
CA PHE A 431 9.34 41.47 9.72
C PHE A 431 9.13 41.23 11.22
N ILE A 432 10.17 40.80 11.93
CA ILE A 432 10.13 40.58 13.37
C ILE A 432 9.99 41.91 14.09
N ILE A 433 10.74 42.92 13.64
CA ILE A 433 10.68 44.28 14.18
C ILE A 433 9.28 44.84 14.01
N GLU A 434 8.71 44.78 12.81
CA GLU A 434 7.33 45.21 12.53
C GLU A 434 6.31 44.52 13.45
N HIS A 435 6.48 43.23 13.72
CA HIS A 435 5.62 42.46 14.62
C HIS A 435 5.68 42.96 16.08
N VAL A 436 6.87 43.27 16.59
CA VAL A 436 7.07 43.72 17.98
C VAL A 436 6.98 45.24 18.14
N PHE A 437 6.93 46.00 17.05
CA PHE A 437 7.13 47.44 17.03
C PHE A 437 6.12 48.20 17.89
N ARG A 438 4.85 47.80 17.81
CA ARG A 438 3.77 48.42 18.61
C ARG A 438 4.02 48.26 20.11
N LYS A 439 4.53 47.11 20.54
CA LYS A 439 4.91 46.86 21.94
C LYS A 439 6.08 47.77 22.34
N ALA A 440 7.07 47.94 21.47
CA ALA A 440 8.20 48.85 21.70
C ALA A 440 7.76 50.30 21.90
N LEU A 441 6.88 50.81 21.05
CA LEU A 441 6.33 52.17 21.18
C LEU A 441 5.54 52.33 22.48
N HIS A 442 4.70 51.37 22.84
CA HIS A 442 3.92 51.42 24.08
C HIS A 442 4.83 51.52 25.33
N VAL A 443 5.80 50.61 25.43
CA VAL A 443 6.76 50.57 26.55
C VAL A 443 7.57 51.87 26.65
N CYS A 444 7.98 52.42 25.51
CA CYS A 444 8.73 53.68 25.48
C CYS A 444 7.88 54.88 25.93
N LYS A 445 6.60 54.92 25.51
CA LYS A 445 5.65 55.96 25.92
C LYS A 445 5.38 55.94 27.43
N GLU A 446 5.27 54.75 28.02
CA GLU A 446 5.07 54.58 29.46
C GLU A 446 6.31 54.99 30.28
N SER A 447 7.51 54.64 29.80
CA SER A 447 8.77 54.92 30.51
C SER A 447 9.24 56.37 30.39
N LYS A 448 8.72 57.12 29.40
CA LYS A 448 9.12 58.50 29.06
C LYS A 448 10.61 58.65 28.72
N ASP A 449 11.21 57.59 28.17
CA ASP A 449 12.61 57.60 27.74
C ASP A 449 12.76 58.28 26.36
N LYS A 450 13.17 59.55 26.38
CA LYS A 450 13.29 60.39 25.17
C LYS A 450 14.35 59.88 24.20
N GLU A 451 15.42 59.26 24.71
CA GLU A 451 16.52 58.78 23.88
C GLU A 451 16.08 57.58 23.05
N ILE A 452 15.42 56.61 23.69
CA ILE A 452 14.84 55.45 23.00
C ILE A 452 13.73 55.88 22.05
N SER A 453 12.93 56.88 22.41
CA SER A 453 11.89 57.42 21.53
C SER A 453 12.48 57.92 20.21
N ARG A 454 13.60 58.65 20.27
CA ARG A 454 14.32 59.10 19.08
C ARG A 454 14.86 57.92 18.27
N ILE A 455 15.45 56.92 18.93
CA ILE A 455 16.00 55.74 18.24
C ILE A 455 14.89 54.96 17.51
N LEU A 456 13.76 54.68 18.17
CA LEU A 456 12.62 53.99 17.55
C LEU A 456 12.04 54.76 16.35
N PHE A 457 12.05 56.10 16.41
CA PHE A 457 11.66 56.93 15.27
C PHE A 457 12.63 56.81 14.09
N GLU A 458 13.94 56.79 14.37
CA GLU A 458 14.98 56.62 13.36
C GLU A 458 14.95 55.23 12.69
N ILE A 459 14.45 54.19 13.37
CA ILE A 459 14.29 52.85 12.78
C ILE A 459 13.43 52.91 11.52
N ASN A 460 12.37 53.72 11.50
CA ASN A 460 11.51 53.84 10.33
C ASN A 460 12.29 54.28 9.08
N GLY A 461 13.20 55.24 9.23
CA GLY A 461 14.08 55.69 8.15
C GLY A 461 15.18 54.70 7.77
N LYS A 462 15.53 53.75 8.65
CA LYS A 462 16.60 52.76 8.41
C LYS A 462 16.14 51.51 7.67
N ILE A 463 14.91 51.02 7.93
CA ILE A 463 14.43 49.74 7.39
C ILE A 463 13.10 49.82 6.64
N ASP A 464 12.54 51.03 6.49
CA ASP A 464 11.32 51.30 5.73
C ASP A 464 10.14 50.46 6.24
N LEU A 465 9.70 50.71 7.47
CA LEU A 465 8.64 49.93 8.11
C LEU A 465 7.33 50.04 7.32
N ASN A 466 6.50 49.00 7.40
CA ASN A 466 5.17 49.00 6.79
C ASN A 466 4.29 50.21 7.19
N GLU A 467 3.26 50.49 6.39
CA GLU A 467 2.38 51.66 6.58
C GLU A 467 1.74 51.70 7.96
N GLU A 468 1.38 50.54 8.54
CA GLU A 468 0.78 50.45 9.87
C GLU A 468 1.76 50.95 10.94
N CYS A 469 2.99 50.44 10.95
CA CYS A 469 4.04 50.87 11.87
C CYS A 469 4.42 52.34 11.68
N SER A 470 4.52 52.79 10.42
CA SER A 470 4.77 54.20 10.07
C SER A 470 3.66 55.12 10.58
N SER A 471 2.39 54.71 10.45
CA SER A 471 1.24 55.49 10.92
C SER A 471 1.19 55.59 12.45
N LEU A 472 1.55 54.52 13.17
CA LEU A 472 1.65 54.50 14.63
C LEU A 472 2.71 55.50 15.13
N LEU A 473 3.84 55.60 14.44
CA LEU A 473 4.86 56.61 14.77
C LEU A 473 4.34 58.03 14.58
N ILE A 474 3.68 58.30 13.45
CA ILE A 474 3.20 59.64 13.09
C ILE A 474 2.07 60.10 13.99
N ASN A 475 1.10 59.23 14.26
CA ASN A 475 -0.13 59.60 14.96
C ASN A 475 0.00 59.52 16.48
N ASP A 476 0.68 58.49 17.01
CA ASP A 476 0.63 58.17 18.44
C ASP A 476 1.93 58.48 19.20
N PHE A 477 3.04 58.66 18.48
CA PHE A 477 4.39 58.72 19.03
C PHE A 477 5.10 60.07 18.79
N LEU A 478 4.86 60.72 17.64
CA LEU A 478 5.43 62.02 17.28
C LEU A 478 5.00 63.16 18.22
N MET A 479 3.89 63.01 18.95
CA MET A 479 3.48 63.96 20.00
C MET A 479 4.25 63.81 21.31
N PHE A 480 5.14 62.83 21.44
CA PHE A 480 5.83 62.46 22.68
C PHE A 480 7.34 62.73 22.67
N ILE A 481 7.93 62.83 21.48
CA ILE A 481 9.33 63.26 21.23
C ILE A 481 9.39 64.78 21.40
#